data_AF-A0A087T2T5-F1
#
_entry.id   AF-A0A087T2T5-F1
#
_cell.length_a   1.000
_cell.length_b   1.000
_cell.length_c   1.000
_cell.angle_alpha   90.00
_cell.angle_beta   90.00
_cell.angle_gamma   90.00
#
_symmetry.space_group_name_H-M   'P 1'
#
loop_
_entity.id
_entity.type
_entity.pdbx_description
1 polymer ?
#
loop_
_entity_poly.entity_id
_entity_poly.type
_entity_poly.pdbx_seq_one_letter_code
_entity_poly.pdbx_strand_id
1 'polypeptide(L)'
;MIKLSFKGAYSSEDFDKKQLIRIQVLCNIKSTLKQNDALLNLQVSPLYANILNPLEDGLRTVALAARHLQKAADKVSECVREVMKGILSPHPLPLLTVVKSLPSSDRLLILPQLVERMKSSYATKVLLCTRTTKALTDIGFNLEDSEVKVVIIGKRGDVHQKLRKYMLDDLAAADISAKSGELSNENKTHLSKEQSKNELLLTTKKRIISECDVILSQIRNCHDELIVQACAEFDHIAHMCCIIDEANLCTEP
;
A
#
# COMPACT_ATOMS: atom_id res chain seq x y z
N MET A 1 -25.93 -6.01 -26.37
CA MET A 1 -26.37 -7.26 -25.69
C MET A 1 -25.19 -7.79 -24.89
N ILE A 2 -25.23 -7.77 -23.56
CA ILE A 2 -24.10 -8.19 -22.72
C ILE A 2 -24.13 -9.73 -22.65
N LYS A 3 -23.07 -10.38 -23.14
CA LYS A 3 -22.92 -11.84 -23.12
C LYS A 3 -22.04 -12.22 -21.94
N LEU A 4 -22.65 -12.75 -20.88
CA LEU A 4 -21.94 -13.29 -19.70
C LEU A 4 -21.62 -14.77 -19.95
N SER A 5 -20.34 -15.14 -19.86
CA SER A 5 -19.90 -16.53 -19.96
C SER A 5 -19.45 -17.04 -18.60
N PHE A 6 -20.07 -18.11 -18.09
CA PHE A 6 -19.68 -18.76 -16.85
C PHE A 6 -18.87 -20.02 -17.15
N LYS A 7 -17.70 -20.13 -16.53
CA LYS A 7 -16.91 -21.37 -16.50
C LYS A 7 -17.01 -21.92 -15.08
N GLY A 8 -17.81 -22.97 -14.89
CA GLY A 8 -17.89 -23.68 -13.62
C GLY A 8 -16.68 -24.59 -13.44
N ALA A 9 -16.01 -24.51 -12.29
CA ALA A 9 -14.89 -25.39 -11.95
C ALA A 9 -15.33 -26.79 -11.47
N TYR A 10 -16.62 -26.98 -11.22
CA TYR A 10 -17.20 -28.22 -10.68
C TYR A 10 -18.45 -28.60 -11.47
N SER A 11 -18.57 -29.88 -11.84
CA SER A 11 -19.82 -30.47 -12.32
C SER A 11 -20.45 -31.25 -11.17
N SER A 12 -21.66 -30.87 -10.77
CA SER A 12 -22.51 -31.73 -9.94
C SER A 12 -23.55 -32.40 -10.85
N GLU A 13 -23.86 -33.67 -10.58
CA GLU A 13 -24.95 -34.39 -11.27
C GLU A 13 -26.32 -33.74 -10.99
N ASP A 14 -26.44 -33.00 -9.88
CA ASP A 14 -27.65 -32.25 -9.50
C ASP A 14 -27.86 -30.96 -10.33
N PHE A 15 -26.90 -30.59 -11.17
CA PHE A 15 -26.93 -29.31 -11.90
C PHE A 15 -27.64 -29.46 -13.26
N ASP A 16 -28.97 -29.36 -13.28
CA ASP A 16 -29.75 -29.35 -14.51
C ASP A 16 -29.56 -28.04 -15.31
N LYS A 17 -28.72 -28.10 -16.34
CA LYS A 17 -28.41 -26.98 -17.24
C LYS A 17 -29.61 -26.50 -18.06
N LYS A 18 -30.72 -27.25 -18.09
CA LYS A 18 -31.94 -26.88 -18.81
C LYS A 18 -32.88 -26.01 -17.96
N GLN A 19 -32.65 -25.90 -16.66
CA GLN A 19 -33.46 -25.09 -15.76
C GLN A 19 -32.91 -23.67 -15.61
N LEU A 20 -33.79 -22.74 -15.22
CA LEU A 20 -33.42 -21.37 -14.90
C LEU A 20 -32.55 -21.36 -13.64
N ILE A 21 -31.26 -21.05 -13.81
CA ILE A 21 -30.31 -20.94 -12.70
C ILE A 21 -30.39 -19.53 -12.12
N ARG A 22 -30.77 -19.42 -10.85
CA ARG A 22 -30.66 -18.17 -10.09
C ARG A 22 -29.28 -18.09 -9.45
N ILE A 23 -28.47 -17.15 -9.91
CA ILE A 23 -27.16 -16.85 -9.31
C ILE A 23 -27.35 -15.74 -8.28
N GLN A 24 -26.93 -15.99 -7.04
CA GLN A 24 -26.91 -14.99 -5.99
C GLN A 24 -25.52 -14.93 -5.37
N VAL A 25 -25.01 -13.71 -5.21
CA VAL A 25 -23.73 -13.48 -4.52
C VAL A 25 -23.98 -13.63 -3.02
N LEU A 26 -23.38 -14.65 -2.40
CA LEU A 26 -23.52 -14.91 -0.97
C LEU A 26 -22.56 -14.05 -0.14
N CYS A 27 -21.26 -14.12 -0.45
CA CYS A 27 -20.24 -13.35 0.23
C CYS A 27 -19.03 -13.09 -0.68
N ASN A 28 -18.28 -12.04 -0.37
CA ASN A 28 -17.00 -11.76 -1.02
C ASN A 28 -15.86 -12.28 -0.12
N ILE A 29 -15.25 -13.40 -0.51
CA ILE A 29 -14.18 -14.05 0.25
C ILE A 29 -12.78 -13.49 -0.03
N LYS A 30 -12.64 -12.47 -0.90
CA LYS A 30 -11.32 -11.99 -1.35
C LYS A 30 -10.42 -11.53 -0.21
N SER A 31 -10.97 -10.88 0.82
CA SER A 31 -10.19 -10.46 1.99
C SER A 31 -9.70 -11.64 2.82
N THR A 32 -10.56 -12.64 3.02
CA THR A 32 -10.23 -13.85 3.77
C THR A 32 -9.15 -14.66 3.06
N LEU A 33 -9.23 -14.77 1.73
CA LEU A 33 -8.19 -15.42 0.93
C LEU A 33 -6.84 -14.71 1.09
N LYS A 34 -6.81 -13.38 1.03
CA LYS A 34 -5.57 -12.60 1.22
C LYS A 34 -4.96 -12.79 2.61
N GLN A 35 -5.78 -12.82 3.67
CA GLN A 35 -5.31 -13.09 5.03
C GLN A 35 -4.72 -14.50 5.15
N ASN A 36 -5.39 -15.49 4.53
CA ASN A 36 -4.87 -16.86 4.50
C ASN A 36 -3.54 -16.94 3.75
N ASP A 37 -3.43 -16.28 2.60
CA ASP A 37 -2.16 -16.19 1.86
C ASP A 37 -1.07 -15.54 2.70
N ALA A 38 -1.37 -14.48 3.45
CA ALA A 38 -0.41 -13.82 4.35
C ALA A 38 0.07 -14.78 5.47
N LEU A 39 -0.84 -15.55 6.07
CA LEU A 39 -0.51 -16.54 7.09
C LEU A 39 0.36 -17.68 6.54
N LEU A 40 0.04 -18.19 5.34
CA LEU A 40 0.82 -19.22 4.68
C LEU A 40 2.24 -18.75 4.34
N ASN A 41 2.40 -17.46 4.01
CA ASN A 41 3.70 -16.86 3.71
C ASN A 41 4.42 -16.29 4.94
N LEU A 42 3.88 -16.45 6.16
CA LEU A 42 4.49 -15.90 7.37
C LEU A 42 5.91 -16.44 7.59
N GLN A 43 6.16 -17.72 7.30
CA GLN A 43 7.46 -18.39 7.50
C GLN A 43 8.60 -17.79 6.67
N VAL A 44 8.29 -17.16 5.53
CA VAL A 44 9.30 -16.51 4.68
C VAL A 44 9.50 -15.04 5.01
N SER A 45 8.77 -14.50 5.99
CA SER A 45 8.89 -13.11 6.41
C SER A 45 10.23 -12.86 7.14
N PRO A 46 10.94 -11.77 6.84
CA PRO A 46 12.11 -11.33 7.63
C PRO A 46 11.78 -11.04 9.10
N LEU A 47 10.50 -10.79 9.40
CA LEU A 47 9.98 -10.51 10.75
C LEU A 47 9.33 -11.74 11.41
N TYR A 48 9.49 -12.95 10.84
CA TYR A 48 8.83 -14.17 11.32
C TYR A 48 8.95 -14.38 12.83
N ALA A 49 10.19 -14.31 13.35
CA ALA A 49 10.46 -14.52 14.78
C ALA A 49 9.82 -13.42 15.65
N ASN A 50 9.96 -12.15 15.25
CA ASN A 50 9.36 -11.01 15.95
C ASN A 50 7.82 -11.05 15.97
N ILE A 51 7.18 -11.56 14.91
CA ILE A 51 5.72 -11.69 14.85
C ILE A 51 5.25 -12.78 15.80
N LEU A 52 5.92 -13.93 15.83
CA LEU A 52 5.53 -15.05 16.69
C LEU A 52 5.88 -14.82 18.17
N ASN A 53 7.01 -14.17 18.46
CA ASN A 53 7.52 -13.96 19.83
C ASN A 53 7.89 -12.48 20.08
N PRO A 54 6.91 -11.56 20.03
CA PRO A 54 7.17 -10.12 20.11
C PRO A 54 7.78 -9.66 21.45
N LEU A 55 7.73 -10.48 22.51
CA LEU A 55 8.27 -10.14 23.83
C LEU A 55 9.74 -10.54 24.01
N GLU A 56 10.25 -11.48 23.21
CA GLU A 56 11.61 -12.02 23.36
C GLU A 56 12.60 -11.33 22.42
N ASP A 57 12.19 -11.03 21.18
CA ASP A 57 13.08 -10.53 20.11
C ASP A 57 13.26 -8.99 20.08
N GLY A 58 13.27 -8.34 21.23
CA GLY A 58 13.71 -6.93 21.33
C GLY A 58 12.78 -5.91 20.65
N LEU A 59 11.46 -6.02 20.86
CA LEU A 59 10.48 -5.02 20.40
C LEU A 59 10.87 -3.61 20.84
N ARG A 60 11.08 -2.71 19.87
CA ARG A 60 11.34 -1.30 20.19
C ARG A 60 10.01 -0.58 20.39
N THR A 61 9.86 0.07 21.53
CA THR A 61 8.70 0.95 21.79
C THR A 61 9.15 2.41 21.80
N VAL A 62 8.46 3.26 21.05
CA VAL A 62 8.67 4.72 21.04
C VAL A 62 7.36 5.40 21.40
N ALA A 63 7.39 6.41 22.29
CA ALA A 63 6.22 7.22 22.62
C ALA A 63 6.18 8.47 21.74
N LEU A 64 4.98 8.83 21.26
CA LEU A 64 4.78 10.07 20.50
C LEU A 64 4.81 11.30 21.39
N ALA A 65 5.30 12.40 20.81
CA ALA A 65 5.29 13.70 21.48
C ALA A 65 3.86 14.27 21.59
N ALA A 66 3.52 14.81 22.75
CA ALA A 66 2.24 15.51 22.96
C ALA A 66 2.27 16.94 22.39
N ARG A 67 1.12 17.41 21.88
CA ARG A 67 1.01 18.73 21.19
C ARG A 67 1.31 19.95 22.06
N HIS A 68 1.03 19.88 23.36
CA HIS A 68 1.03 21.06 24.26
C HIS A 68 2.40 21.46 24.81
N LEU A 69 3.48 20.88 24.29
CA LEU A 69 4.82 21.16 24.79
C LEU A 69 5.43 22.33 23.99
N GLN A 70 5.96 23.32 24.70
CA GLN A 70 6.55 24.58 24.18
C GLN A 70 7.79 24.40 23.27
N LYS A 71 8.06 23.17 22.79
CA LYS A 71 9.12 22.75 21.87
C LYS A 71 8.65 21.57 21.00
N ALA A 72 7.47 21.71 20.38
CA ALA A 72 6.86 20.61 19.63
C ALA A 72 7.74 20.11 18.47
N ALA A 73 8.40 21.02 17.75
CA ALA A 73 9.28 20.67 16.62
C ALA A 73 10.47 19.79 17.06
N ASP A 74 11.23 20.21 18.08
CA ASP A 74 12.38 19.45 18.60
C ASP A 74 11.97 18.04 19.04
N LYS A 75 10.80 17.92 19.69
CA LYS A 75 10.28 16.63 20.16
C LYS A 75 9.78 15.73 19.03
N VAL A 76 9.19 16.30 17.98
CA VAL A 76 8.83 15.54 16.77
C VAL A 76 10.10 15.00 16.11
N SER A 77 11.14 15.83 15.94
CA SER A 77 12.41 15.39 15.35
C SER A 77 13.13 14.36 16.21
N GLU A 78 13.08 14.47 17.54
CA GLU A 78 13.58 13.46 18.47
C GLU A 78 12.81 12.14 18.33
N CYS A 79 11.48 12.18 18.30
CA CYS A 79 10.64 11.01 18.12
C CYS A 79 10.95 10.30 16.79
N VAL A 80 11.04 11.06 15.69
CA VAL A 80 11.43 10.55 14.38
C VAL A 80 12.81 9.88 14.46
N ARG A 81 13.79 10.50 15.11
CA ARG A 81 15.12 9.90 15.29
C ARG A 81 15.06 8.58 16.07
N GLU A 82 14.24 8.49 17.12
CA GLU A 82 14.08 7.26 17.90
C GLU A 82 13.37 6.15 17.13
N VAL A 83 12.37 6.47 16.30
CA VAL A 83 11.74 5.52 15.37
C VAL A 83 12.78 5.03 14.36
N MET A 84 13.55 5.94 13.78
CA MET A 84 14.56 5.61 12.76
C MET A 84 15.67 4.70 13.28
N LYS A 85 16.05 4.79 14.56
CA LYS A 85 16.98 3.82 15.18
C LYS A 85 16.45 2.39 15.19
N GLY A 86 15.14 2.18 15.26
CA GLY A 86 14.55 0.84 15.15
C GLY A 86 14.61 0.29 13.73
N ILE A 87 14.47 1.18 12.74
CA ILE A 87 14.41 0.83 11.32
C ILE A 87 15.82 0.67 10.72
N LEU A 88 16.81 1.45 11.19
CA LEU A 88 18.05 1.72 10.43
C LEU A 88 19.36 1.53 11.19
N SER A 89 19.34 1.26 12.50
CA SER A 89 20.59 0.81 13.15
C SER A 89 21.00 -0.52 12.51
N PRO A 90 22.31 -0.81 12.39
CA PRO A 90 22.80 -2.06 11.84
C PRO A 90 22.37 -3.20 12.76
N HIS A 91 21.15 -3.68 12.56
CA HIS A 91 20.61 -4.85 13.22
C HIS A 91 20.79 -6.03 12.27
N PRO A 92 21.19 -7.20 12.77
CA PRO A 92 21.29 -8.40 11.93
C PRO A 92 19.92 -8.80 11.36
N LEU A 93 18.81 -8.34 11.96
CA LEU A 93 17.43 -8.53 11.54
C LEU A 93 16.65 -7.21 11.69
N PRO A 94 15.68 -6.89 10.80
CA PRO A 94 14.83 -5.71 10.96
C PRO A 94 14.05 -5.77 12.27
N LEU A 95 14.03 -4.69 13.06
CA LEU A 95 13.28 -4.66 14.33
C LEU A 95 11.87 -4.11 14.14
N LEU A 96 10.88 -4.85 14.65
CA LEU A 96 9.53 -4.34 14.80
C LEU A 96 9.54 -3.16 15.80
N THR A 97 9.05 -2.00 15.36
CA THR A 97 8.96 -0.80 16.19
C THR A 97 7.50 -0.42 16.40
N VAL A 98 7.07 -0.36 17.67
CA VAL A 98 5.73 0.08 18.06
C VAL A 98 5.77 1.52 18.53
N VAL A 99 5.05 2.38 17.83
CA VAL A 99 4.91 3.79 18.17
C VAL A 99 3.60 3.99 18.93
N LYS A 100 3.69 4.34 20.22
CA LYS A 100 2.52 4.55 21.09
C LYS A 100 2.09 6.02 21.05
N SER A 101 0.86 6.26 20.61
CA SER A 101 0.19 7.57 20.72
C SER A 101 -0.59 7.67 22.02
N LEU A 102 -0.48 8.81 22.70
CA LEU A 102 -1.43 9.20 23.74
C LEU A 102 -2.60 9.98 23.11
N PRO A 103 -3.78 10.08 23.76
CA PRO A 103 -4.90 10.87 23.24
C PRO A 103 -4.56 12.33 22.91
N SER A 104 -3.57 12.91 23.61
CA SER A 104 -3.07 14.27 23.41
C SER A 104 -1.95 14.38 22.35
N SER A 105 -1.50 13.26 21.78
CA SER A 105 -0.50 13.22 20.71
C SER A 105 -1.14 13.50 19.36
N ASP A 106 -0.32 13.89 18.39
CA ASP A 106 -0.73 13.91 16.99
C ASP A 106 0.19 13.01 16.18
N ARG A 107 -0.33 11.84 15.81
CA ARG A 107 0.41 10.86 15.01
C ARG A 107 0.69 11.36 13.59
N LEU A 108 -0.11 12.29 13.07
CA LEU A 108 0.04 12.81 11.71
C LEU A 108 1.26 13.74 11.60
N LEU A 109 1.61 14.44 12.69
CA LEU A 109 2.73 15.40 12.70
C LEU A 109 4.09 14.75 12.44
N ILE A 110 4.28 13.48 12.82
CA ILE A 110 5.57 12.81 12.63
C ILE A 110 5.75 12.25 11.22
N LEU A 111 4.67 11.97 10.49
CA LEU A 111 4.72 11.20 9.26
C LEU A 111 5.52 11.89 8.14
N PRO A 112 5.33 13.19 7.83
CA PRO A 112 6.11 13.85 6.78
C PRO A 112 7.62 13.82 7.07
N GLN A 113 8.03 14.21 8.28
CA GLN A 113 9.45 14.22 8.68
C GLN A 113 10.04 12.81 8.71
N LEU A 114 9.26 11.81 9.12
CA LEU A 114 9.68 10.42 9.15
C LEU A 114 9.94 9.89 7.73
N VAL A 115 9.00 10.11 6.81
CA VAL A 115 9.10 9.71 5.40
C VAL A 115 10.26 10.41 4.72
N GLU A 116 10.40 11.72 4.90
CA GLU A 116 11.49 12.51 4.32
C GLU A 116 12.85 12.00 4.81
N ARG A 117 12.96 11.66 6.09
CA ARG A 117 14.20 11.10 6.65
C ARG A 117 14.50 9.70 6.11
N MET A 118 13.48 8.85 5.89
CA MET A 118 13.65 7.53 5.27
C MET A 118 14.13 7.64 3.83
N LYS A 119 13.52 8.54 3.05
CA LYS A 119 13.91 8.84 1.68
C LYS A 119 15.37 9.29 1.60
N SER A 120 15.74 10.32 2.37
CA SER A 120 17.06 10.96 2.29
C SER A 120 18.20 10.10 2.82
N SER A 121 17.94 9.22 3.78
CA SER A 121 19.02 8.50 4.46
C SER A 121 19.34 7.13 3.83
N TYR A 122 18.36 6.44 3.23
CA TYR A 122 18.52 5.03 2.80
C TYR A 122 17.84 4.68 1.47
N ALA A 123 17.32 5.68 0.74
CA ALA A 123 16.49 5.48 -0.45
C ALA A 123 15.33 4.49 -0.22
N THR A 124 14.84 4.44 1.02
CA THR A 124 13.81 3.50 1.46
C THR A 124 12.45 3.96 0.98
N LYS A 125 11.71 3.07 0.31
CA LYS A 125 10.30 3.30 -0.03
C LYS A 125 9.43 3.01 1.17
N VAL A 126 8.37 3.79 1.35
CA VAL A 126 7.43 3.60 2.46
C VAL A 126 6.11 3.05 1.94
N LEU A 127 5.72 1.86 2.42
CA LEU A 127 4.35 1.37 2.30
C LEU A 127 3.58 1.81 3.54
N LEU A 128 2.69 2.80 3.39
CA LEU A 128 1.86 3.31 4.47
C LEU A 128 0.46 2.70 4.35
N CYS A 129 0.13 1.84 5.30
CA CYS A 129 -1.14 1.15 5.39
C CYS A 129 -2.03 1.77 6.47
N THR A 130 -3.32 1.93 6.18
CA THR A 130 -4.31 2.36 7.18
C THR A 130 -5.49 1.40 7.24
N ARG A 131 -6.19 1.38 8.38
CA ARG A 131 -7.44 0.62 8.50
C ARG A 131 -8.63 1.34 7.86
N THR A 132 -8.76 2.64 8.10
CA THR A 132 -9.95 3.43 7.78
C THR A 132 -9.74 4.35 6.57
N THR A 133 -10.81 4.64 5.82
CA THR A 133 -10.77 5.64 4.73
C THR A 133 -10.50 7.05 5.25
N LYS A 134 -10.95 7.34 6.47
CA LYS A 134 -10.67 8.60 7.16
C LYS A 134 -9.17 8.76 7.41
N ALA A 135 -8.50 7.79 8.03
CA ALA A 135 -7.06 7.85 8.26
C ALA A 135 -6.28 7.95 6.93
N LEU A 136 -6.70 7.23 5.89
CA LEU A 136 -6.11 7.37 4.55
C LEU A 136 -6.21 8.82 4.04
N THR A 137 -7.36 9.45 4.23
CA THR A 137 -7.60 10.84 3.81
C THR A 137 -6.77 11.83 4.62
N ASP A 138 -6.77 11.69 5.95
CA ASP A 138 -6.04 12.58 6.86
C ASP A 138 -4.53 12.52 6.61
N ILE A 139 -3.98 11.32 6.37
CA ILE A 139 -2.57 11.15 6.00
C ILE A 139 -2.30 11.70 4.60
N GLY A 140 -3.16 11.41 3.63
CA GLY A 140 -3.02 11.91 2.27
C GLY A 140 -2.94 13.43 2.20
N PHE A 141 -3.76 14.14 2.98
CA PHE A 141 -3.68 15.60 3.08
C PHE A 141 -2.42 16.09 3.80
N ASN A 142 -1.97 15.41 4.85
CA ASN A 142 -0.71 15.78 5.52
C ASN A 142 0.54 15.58 4.63
N LEU A 143 0.48 14.64 3.69
CA LEU A 143 1.58 14.41 2.74
C LEU A 143 1.48 15.28 1.48
N GLU A 144 0.30 15.83 1.15
CA GLU A 144 0.11 16.68 -0.04
C GLU A 144 0.98 17.94 -0.01
N ASP A 145 1.22 18.51 1.17
CA ASP A 145 2.04 19.72 1.35
C ASP A 145 3.56 19.43 1.42
N SER A 146 3.98 18.17 1.24
CA SER A 146 5.38 17.76 1.34
C SER A 146 6.01 17.48 -0.05
N GLU A 147 7.35 17.51 -0.14
CA GLU A 147 8.08 17.14 -1.37
C GLU A 147 8.09 15.62 -1.67
N VAL A 148 7.22 14.87 -0.99
CA VAL A 148 7.13 13.42 -1.09
C VAL A 148 6.23 13.03 -2.26
N LYS A 149 6.73 12.15 -3.13
CA LYS A 149 5.94 11.57 -4.22
C LYS A 149 5.03 10.47 -3.67
N VAL A 150 3.76 10.79 -3.46
CA VAL A 150 2.74 9.86 -2.96
C VAL A 150 1.97 9.21 -4.11
N VAL A 151 1.77 7.90 -4.01
CA VAL A 151 0.88 7.11 -4.87
C VAL A 151 -0.15 6.42 -4.00
N ILE A 152 -1.44 6.53 -4.35
CA ILE A 152 -2.54 5.88 -3.64
C ILE A 152 -3.01 4.64 -4.41
N ILE A 153 -3.09 3.50 -3.71
CA ILE A 153 -3.60 2.24 -4.26
C ILE A 153 -4.86 1.83 -3.51
N GLY A 154 -5.94 1.56 -4.25
CA GLY A 154 -7.22 1.15 -3.69
C GLY A 154 -8.39 1.44 -4.61
N LYS A 155 -9.61 1.29 -4.09
CA LYS A 155 -10.83 1.58 -4.85
C LYS A 155 -11.09 3.08 -4.89
N ARG A 156 -11.48 3.61 -6.05
CA ARG A 156 -11.82 5.04 -6.23
C ARG A 156 -12.89 5.55 -5.27
N GLY A 157 -13.83 4.69 -4.85
CA GLY A 157 -14.87 5.01 -3.87
C GLY A 157 -14.36 5.19 -2.44
N ASP A 158 -13.19 4.63 -2.11
CA ASP A 158 -12.58 4.72 -0.78
C ASP A 158 -11.68 5.96 -0.63
N VAL A 159 -11.39 6.67 -1.73
CA VAL A 159 -10.45 7.80 -1.79
C VAL A 159 -11.21 9.12 -1.96
N HIS A 160 -10.90 10.08 -1.09
CA HIS A 160 -11.46 11.43 -1.13
C HIS A 160 -11.18 12.10 -2.48
N GLN A 161 -12.14 12.87 -3.00
CA GLN A 161 -12.10 13.42 -4.36
C GLN A 161 -10.81 14.21 -4.66
N LYS A 162 -10.35 15.05 -3.72
CA LYS A 162 -9.11 15.84 -3.87
C LYS A 162 -7.85 14.98 -4.01
N LEU A 163 -7.84 13.80 -3.40
CA LEU A 163 -6.68 12.89 -3.41
C LEU A 163 -6.70 11.92 -4.61
N ARG A 164 -7.77 11.88 -5.41
CA ARG A 164 -7.88 10.97 -6.56
C ARG A 164 -6.79 11.20 -7.61
N LYS A 165 -6.28 12.43 -7.74
CA LYS A 165 -5.14 12.73 -8.62
C LYS A 165 -3.86 11.97 -8.27
N TYR A 166 -3.74 11.46 -7.04
CA TYR A 166 -2.63 10.63 -6.59
C TYR A 166 -2.90 9.13 -6.76
N MET A 167 -4.09 8.71 -7.21
CA MET A 167 -4.36 7.30 -7.45
C MET A 167 -3.51 6.78 -8.59
N LEU A 168 -2.97 5.57 -8.43
CA LEU A 168 -2.11 4.93 -9.44
C LEU A 168 -2.75 4.89 -10.83
N ASP A 169 -4.05 4.57 -10.91
CA ASP A 169 -4.79 4.53 -12.17
C ASP A 169 -4.89 5.90 -12.84
N ASP A 170 -5.19 6.95 -12.05
CA ASP A 170 -5.34 8.32 -12.56
C ASP A 170 -3.97 8.91 -12.96
N LEU A 171 -2.91 8.62 -12.20
CA LEU A 171 -1.52 8.99 -12.53
C LEU A 171 -1.04 8.32 -13.83
N ALA A 172 -1.30 7.01 -13.98
CA ALA A 172 -0.89 6.27 -15.17
C ALA A 172 -1.66 6.74 -16.42
N ALA A 173 -2.95 7.02 -16.28
CA ALA A 173 -3.74 7.58 -17.37
C ALA A 173 -3.24 8.97 -17.79
N ALA A 174 -2.90 9.83 -16.83
CA ALA A 174 -2.35 11.15 -17.09
C ALA A 174 -1.00 11.07 -17.83
N ASP A 175 -0.07 10.23 -17.37
CA ASP A 175 1.25 10.05 -17.99
C ASP A 175 1.16 9.51 -19.43
N ILE A 176 0.27 8.55 -19.68
CA ILE A 176 0.05 8.03 -21.03
C ILE A 176 -0.56 9.12 -21.92
N SER A 177 -1.53 9.88 -21.40
CA SER A 177 -2.18 10.94 -22.18
C SER A 177 -1.18 12.02 -22.61
N ALA A 178 -0.28 12.42 -21.71
CA ALA A 178 0.77 13.39 -21.99
C ALA A 178 1.73 12.91 -23.10
N LYS A 179 2.13 11.64 -23.07
CA LYS A 179 3.04 11.04 -24.07
C LYS A 179 2.35 10.75 -25.40
N SER A 180 1.05 10.44 -25.39
CA SER A 180 0.29 10.12 -26.61
C SER A 180 -0.05 11.35 -27.47
N GLY A 181 0.08 12.56 -26.92
CA GLY A 181 -0.02 13.82 -27.69
C GLY A 181 1.07 13.97 -28.76
N GLU A 182 2.12 13.15 -28.72
CA GLU A 182 3.27 13.21 -29.64
C GLU A 182 3.26 12.10 -30.72
N LEU A 183 2.35 11.13 -30.66
CA LEU A 183 2.34 9.95 -31.53
C LEU A 183 0.95 9.69 -32.12
N SER A 184 0.58 10.46 -33.14
CA SER A 184 -0.57 10.17 -34.00
C SER A 184 -0.08 9.78 -35.40
N ASN A 185 -0.05 8.47 -35.69
CA ASN A 185 -0.42 7.86 -36.98
C ASN A 185 0.10 6.41 -37.08
N GLU A 186 -0.63 5.43 -36.54
CA GLU A 186 -0.50 4.04 -37.04
C GLU A 186 -1.83 3.27 -37.02
N ASN A 187 -2.20 2.76 -38.19
CA ASN A 187 -3.35 1.91 -38.45
C ASN A 187 -3.07 0.46 -38.02
N LYS A 188 -3.19 0.15 -36.73
CA LYS A 188 -3.22 -1.24 -36.21
C LYS A 188 -4.64 -1.74 -35.94
N THR A 189 -4.83 -3.07 -36.00
CA THR A 189 -6.08 -3.80 -35.74
C THR A 189 -6.54 -3.66 -34.28
N HIS A 190 -7.85 -3.77 -34.02
CA HIS A 190 -8.48 -3.44 -32.75
C HIS A 190 -7.97 -4.28 -31.55
N LEU A 191 -7.75 -5.59 -31.72
CA LEU A 191 -7.24 -6.49 -30.68
C LEU A 191 -5.77 -6.23 -30.34
N SER A 192 -4.93 -5.93 -31.34
CA SER A 192 -3.52 -5.59 -31.12
C SER A 192 -3.38 -4.26 -30.38
N LYS A 193 -4.26 -3.28 -30.66
CA LYS A 193 -4.29 -1.99 -29.96
C LYS A 193 -4.64 -2.11 -28.47
N GLU A 194 -5.60 -2.96 -28.11
CA GLU A 194 -5.96 -3.17 -26.69
C GLU A 194 -4.86 -3.85 -25.89
N GLN A 195 -4.19 -4.86 -26.47
CA GLN A 195 -3.08 -5.54 -25.82
C GLN A 195 -1.90 -4.58 -25.57
N SER A 196 -1.49 -3.84 -26.61
CA SER A 196 -0.41 -2.86 -26.47
C SER A 196 -0.75 -1.74 -25.49
N LYS A 197 -2.02 -1.31 -25.42
CA LYS A 197 -2.47 -0.32 -24.44
C LYS A 197 -2.43 -0.84 -23.01
N ASN A 198 -2.82 -2.10 -22.79
CA ASN A 198 -2.78 -2.73 -21.48
C ASN A 198 -1.33 -2.94 -21.01
N GLU A 199 -0.45 -3.34 -21.92
CA GLU A 199 0.98 -3.47 -21.65
C GLU A 199 1.61 -2.11 -21.31
N LEU A 200 1.33 -1.07 -22.10
CA LEU A 200 1.78 0.29 -21.81
C LEU A 200 1.28 0.79 -20.45
N LEU A 201 0.02 0.50 -20.11
CA LEU A 201 -0.57 0.83 -18.81
C LEU A 201 0.17 0.12 -17.68
N LEU A 202 0.45 -1.17 -17.84
CA LEU A 202 1.16 -1.97 -16.85
C LEU A 202 2.57 -1.43 -16.62
N THR A 203 3.33 -1.19 -17.69
CA THR A 203 4.70 -0.66 -17.63
C THR A 203 4.73 0.74 -17.02
N THR A 204 3.77 1.59 -17.38
CA THR A 204 3.63 2.93 -16.78
C THR A 204 3.35 2.85 -15.28
N LYS A 205 2.44 1.96 -14.85
CA LYS A 205 2.15 1.76 -13.42
C LYS A 205 3.37 1.26 -12.65
N LYS A 206 4.09 0.28 -13.18
CA LYS A 206 5.33 -0.22 -12.58
C LYS A 206 6.36 0.89 -12.39
N ARG A 207 6.53 1.75 -13.41
CA ARG A 207 7.41 2.92 -13.35
C ARG A 207 6.97 3.94 -12.29
N ILE A 208 5.68 4.24 -12.19
CA ILE A 208 5.16 5.15 -11.15
C ILE A 208 5.43 4.61 -9.75
N ILE A 209 5.22 3.31 -9.53
CA ILE A 209 5.54 2.65 -8.25
C ILE A 209 7.05 2.69 -7.98
N SER A 210 7.89 2.43 -8.98
CA SER A 210 9.35 2.45 -8.82
C SER A 210 9.92 3.86 -8.60
N GLU A 211 9.23 4.92 -9.01
CA GLU A 211 9.67 6.31 -8.82
C GLU A 211 9.05 7.01 -7.59
N CYS A 212 8.02 6.43 -6.97
CA CYS A 212 7.36 7.03 -5.80
C CYS A 212 8.18 6.86 -4.50
N ASP A 213 7.93 7.76 -3.56
CA ASP A 213 8.52 7.72 -2.21
C ASP A 213 7.59 6.97 -1.24
N VAL A 214 6.28 7.18 -1.37
CA VAL A 214 5.25 6.59 -0.50
C VAL A 214 4.16 5.93 -1.33
N ILE A 215 3.83 4.70 -0.96
CA ILE A 215 2.62 4.01 -1.40
C ILE A 215 1.62 4.05 -0.24
N LEU A 216 0.52 4.78 -0.40
CA LEU A 216 -0.54 4.89 0.59
C LEU A 216 -1.70 3.97 0.21
N SER A 217 -2.08 3.08 1.12
CA SER A 217 -3.18 2.15 0.88
C SER A 217 -3.97 1.83 2.15
N GLN A 218 -5.17 1.29 1.98
CA GLN A 218 -5.82 0.59 3.07
C GLN A 218 -5.21 -0.81 3.19
N ILE A 219 -5.11 -1.34 4.41
CA ILE A 219 -4.50 -2.65 4.65
C ILE A 219 -5.14 -3.78 3.81
N ARG A 220 -6.47 -3.73 3.58
CA ARG A 220 -7.18 -4.70 2.73
C ARG A 220 -6.78 -4.68 1.23
N ASN A 221 -6.14 -3.60 0.81
CA ASN A 221 -5.75 -3.33 -0.58
C ASN A 221 -4.24 -3.39 -0.81
N CYS A 222 -3.40 -3.59 0.22
CA CYS A 222 -1.94 -3.56 0.08
C CYS A 222 -1.36 -4.78 -0.68
N HIS A 223 -2.14 -5.85 -0.85
CA HIS A 223 -1.78 -7.02 -1.66
C HIS A 223 -2.00 -6.79 -3.17
N ASP A 224 -1.64 -5.61 -3.68
CA ASP A 224 -1.71 -5.34 -5.11
C ASP A 224 -0.58 -6.08 -5.82
N GLU A 225 -0.90 -6.86 -6.86
CA GLU A 225 0.09 -7.65 -7.60
C GLU A 225 1.22 -6.80 -8.17
N LEU A 226 0.96 -5.52 -8.47
CA LEU A 226 1.99 -4.61 -8.98
C LEU A 226 2.97 -4.21 -7.90
N ILE A 227 2.52 -4.10 -6.64
CA ILE A 227 3.42 -3.89 -5.51
C ILE A 227 4.28 -5.14 -5.36
N VAL A 228 3.68 -6.33 -5.34
CA VAL A 228 4.42 -7.60 -5.19
C VAL A 228 5.43 -7.80 -6.32
N GLN A 229 5.04 -7.54 -7.57
CA GLN A 229 5.92 -7.64 -8.73
C GLN A 229 7.03 -6.59 -8.67
N ALA A 230 6.73 -5.34 -8.32
CA ALA A 230 7.77 -4.36 -8.08
C ALA A 230 8.75 -4.88 -7.01
N CYS A 231 8.24 -5.41 -5.89
CA CYS A 231 9.05 -5.99 -4.82
C CYS A 231 9.95 -7.16 -5.27
N ALA A 232 9.51 -7.96 -6.23
CA ALA A 232 10.26 -9.11 -6.73
C ALA A 232 11.26 -8.75 -7.85
N GLU A 233 10.96 -7.74 -8.68
CA GLU A 233 11.75 -7.41 -9.88
C GLU A 233 12.90 -6.43 -9.60
N PHE A 234 12.88 -5.70 -8.48
CA PHE A 234 13.89 -4.68 -8.17
C PHE A 234 14.76 -5.07 -6.96
N ASP A 235 16.08 -5.10 -7.14
CA ASP A 235 17.10 -5.16 -6.06
C ASP A 235 16.97 -3.99 -5.05
N HIS A 236 16.17 -2.97 -5.36
CA HIS A 236 15.91 -1.81 -4.51
C HIS A 236 14.88 -2.05 -3.39
N ILE A 237 14.18 -3.19 -3.38
CA ILE A 237 13.13 -3.48 -2.38
C ILE A 237 13.61 -4.33 -1.20
N ALA A 238 14.92 -4.59 -1.13
CA ALA A 238 15.56 -4.84 0.17
C ALA A 238 15.36 -3.65 1.17
N HIS A 239 14.82 -2.50 0.71
CA HIS A 239 14.68 -1.27 1.48
C HIS A 239 13.22 -0.74 1.48
N MET A 240 12.18 -1.59 1.55
CA MET A 240 10.81 -1.11 1.81
C MET A 240 10.50 -1.15 3.31
N CYS A 241 10.06 -0.02 3.88
CA CYS A 241 9.55 0.05 5.25
C CYS A 241 8.03 0.09 5.23
N CYS A 242 7.38 -0.83 5.96
CA CYS A 242 5.94 -0.82 6.15
C CYS A 242 5.57 -0.05 7.42
N ILE A 243 4.68 0.93 7.31
CA ILE A 243 4.09 1.66 8.43
C ILE A 243 2.60 1.37 8.46
N ILE A 244 2.08 0.92 9.60
CA ILE A 244 0.65 0.67 9.80
C ILE A 244 0.10 1.73 10.76
N ASP A 245 -0.71 2.66 10.24
CA ASP A 245 -1.49 3.59 11.07
C ASP A 245 -2.75 2.91 11.60
N GLU A 246 -3.16 3.27 12.82
CA GLU A 246 -4.30 2.67 13.52
C GLU A 246 -4.16 1.13 13.64
N ALA A 247 -2.94 0.63 13.83
CA ALA A 247 -2.66 -0.82 13.91
C ALA A 247 -3.50 -1.53 15.00
N ASN A 248 -3.88 -0.83 16.07
CA ASN A 248 -4.76 -1.33 17.12
C ASN A 248 -6.20 -1.63 16.66
N LEU A 249 -6.60 -1.19 15.46
CA LEU A 249 -7.91 -1.46 14.85
C LEU A 249 -7.86 -2.60 13.81
N CYS A 250 -6.70 -3.23 13.65
CA CYS A 250 -6.49 -4.36 12.75
C CYS A 250 -6.52 -5.68 13.52
N THR A 251 -6.93 -6.75 12.84
CA THR A 251 -6.59 -8.11 13.25
C THR A 251 -5.13 -8.39 12.91
N GLU A 252 -4.52 -9.36 13.57
CA GLU A 252 -3.14 -9.75 13.31
C GLU A 252 -2.92 -10.32 11.88
N PRO A 253 -3.81 -11.17 11.33
CA PRO A 253 -3.79 -11.52 9.90
C PRO A 253 -4.33 -10.38 9.02
#